data_AF-A0A0T7FKN5-F1
#
_entry.id   AF-A0A0T7FKN5-F1
#
_cell.length_a   1.000
_cell.length_b   1.000
_cell.length_c   1.000
_cell.angle_alpha   90.00
_cell.angle_beta   90.00
_cell.angle_gamma   90.00
#
_symmetry.space_group_name_H-M   'P 1'
#
loop_
_entity.id
_entity.type
_entity.pdbx_description
1 polymer ?
#
loop_
_entity_poly.entity_id
_entity_poly.type
_entity_poly.pdbx_seq_one_letter_code
_entity_poly.pdbx_strand_id
1 'polypeptide(L)'
;MSNGGAATAASYGLDVERPHPRIEDAHETLIDLLMANPAHIEAVRTAAALIPEDDSVFVHAGLPPGVAIEMQTTKDLRTIRGDFLESDFDFGPIVVHGHTVTTSRRPEIYDNRIALDTVAGASGGLSALGITDDGTRFFLQASTGNVVSIAEPLDLRSDRALFWGLDSRRRPQGLAASLSAC
;
A
#
# COMPACT_ATOMS: atom_id res chain seq x y z
N MET A 1 -5.29 14.87 -15.70
CA MET A 1 -5.13 13.53 -15.11
C MET A 1 -5.06 13.67 -13.59
N SER A 2 -5.98 13.08 -12.84
CA SER A 2 -5.86 12.97 -11.37
C SER A 2 -5.03 11.72 -11.00
N ASN A 3 -4.61 11.58 -9.75
CA ASN A 3 -3.97 10.37 -9.18
C ASN A 3 -2.59 9.99 -9.76
N GLY A 4 -1.79 10.95 -10.20
CA GLY A 4 -0.37 10.73 -10.55
C GLY A 4 -0.07 10.35 -11.99
N GLY A 5 -1.08 10.13 -12.85
CA GLY A 5 -0.85 9.73 -14.25
C GLY A 5 0.01 10.71 -15.07
N ALA A 6 -0.14 12.02 -14.85
CA ALA A 6 0.71 13.02 -15.49
C ALA A 6 2.17 12.93 -15.01
N ALA A 7 2.38 12.77 -13.70
CA ALA A 7 3.71 12.62 -13.12
C ALA A 7 4.39 11.33 -13.61
N THR A 8 3.64 10.23 -13.74
CA THR A 8 4.12 8.99 -14.35
C THR A 8 4.51 9.21 -15.80
N ALA A 9 3.65 9.80 -16.63
CA ALA A 9 3.99 10.04 -18.04
C ALA A 9 5.24 10.93 -18.19
N ALA A 10 5.33 11.99 -17.37
CA ALA A 10 6.51 12.86 -17.31
C ALA A 10 7.77 12.11 -16.87
N SER A 11 7.69 11.16 -15.93
CA SER A 11 8.85 10.36 -15.50
C SER A 11 9.38 9.42 -16.58
N TYR A 12 8.55 9.07 -17.58
CA TYR A 12 8.98 8.33 -18.78
C TYR A 12 9.50 9.25 -19.90
N GLY A 13 9.47 10.57 -19.72
CA GLY A 13 9.97 11.55 -20.69
C GLY A 13 8.90 12.18 -21.59
N LEU A 14 7.61 11.93 -21.34
CA LEU A 14 6.54 12.64 -22.05
C LEU A 14 6.50 14.10 -21.56
N ASP A 15 6.59 15.05 -22.49
CA ASP A 15 6.37 16.47 -22.19
C ASP A 15 4.86 16.71 -21.99
N VAL A 16 4.42 16.61 -20.73
CA VAL A 16 3.01 16.78 -20.36
C VAL A 16 2.51 18.22 -20.36
N GLU A 17 3.43 19.20 -20.44
CA GLU A 17 3.10 20.63 -20.57
C GLU A 17 2.90 21.02 -22.04
N ARG A 18 3.41 20.21 -22.98
CA ARG A 18 3.18 20.40 -24.41
C ARG A 18 1.71 20.20 -24.75
N PRO A 19 1.08 21.15 -25.48
CA PRO A 19 -0.25 20.94 -26.03
C PRO A 19 -0.21 19.80 -27.06
N HIS A 20 -0.98 18.76 -26.79
CA HIS A 20 -1.25 17.71 -27.77
C HIS A 20 -2.57 18.04 -28.46
N PRO A 21 -2.58 18.33 -29.77
CA PRO A 21 -3.81 18.68 -30.49
C PRO A 21 -4.80 17.52 -30.53
N ARG A 22 -4.31 16.27 -30.40
CA ARG A 22 -5.11 15.07 -30.26
C ARG A 22 -4.57 14.20 -29.12
N ILE A 23 -5.44 13.50 -28.40
CA ILE A 23 -5.02 12.64 -27.29
C ILE A 23 -4.24 11.42 -27.81
N GLU A 24 -4.52 10.99 -29.03
CA GLU A 24 -3.84 9.90 -29.72
C GLU A 24 -2.35 10.19 -29.91
N ASP A 25 -1.98 11.45 -30.22
CA ASP A 25 -0.58 11.82 -30.43
C ASP A 25 0.24 11.69 -29.13
N ALA A 26 -0.37 12.06 -27.99
CA ALA A 26 0.22 11.87 -26.66
C ALA A 26 0.28 10.38 -26.30
N HIS A 27 -0.75 9.62 -26.67
CA HIS A 27 -0.83 8.19 -26.41
C HIS A 27 0.24 7.40 -27.18
N GLU A 28 0.40 7.64 -28.48
CA GLU A 28 1.43 7.00 -29.32
C GLU A 28 2.83 7.26 -28.75
N THR A 29 3.13 8.53 -28.44
CA THR A 29 4.41 8.91 -27.82
C THR A 29 4.64 8.17 -26.49
N LEU A 30 3.62 8.10 -25.63
CA LEU A 30 3.74 7.38 -24.36
C LEU A 30 3.92 5.87 -24.55
N ILE A 31 3.23 5.27 -25.52
CA ILE A 31 3.40 3.85 -25.84
C ILE A 31 4.83 3.59 -26.31
N ASP A 32 5.41 4.41 -27.17
CA ASP A 32 6.80 4.26 -27.60
C ASP A 32 7.78 4.34 -26.41
N LEU A 33 7.58 5.29 -25.50
CA LEU A 33 8.39 5.44 -24.29
C LEU A 33 8.25 4.23 -23.34
N LEU A 34 7.04 3.68 -23.21
CA LEU A 34 6.79 2.47 -22.43
C LEU A 34 7.43 1.23 -23.07
N MET A 35 7.31 1.10 -24.40
CA MET A 35 7.87 -0.03 -25.16
C MET A 35 9.40 -0.01 -25.20
N ALA A 36 10.03 1.17 -25.02
CA ALA A 36 11.46 1.28 -24.77
C ALA A 36 11.88 0.69 -23.39
N ASN A 37 10.92 0.42 -22.49
CA ASN A 37 11.12 -0.10 -21.15
C ASN A 37 10.29 -1.39 -20.90
N PRO A 38 10.49 -2.46 -21.68
CA PRO A 38 9.65 -3.66 -21.63
C PRO A 38 9.67 -4.35 -20.25
N ALA A 39 10.78 -4.24 -19.50
CA ALA A 39 10.88 -4.77 -18.15
C ALA A 39 9.89 -4.12 -17.17
N HIS A 40 9.59 -2.81 -17.31
CA HIS A 40 8.61 -2.15 -16.46
C HIS A 40 7.19 -2.64 -16.76
N ILE A 41 6.87 -2.83 -18.05
CA ILE A 41 5.59 -3.40 -18.47
C ILE A 41 5.43 -4.81 -17.90
N GLU A 42 6.48 -5.63 -18.01
CA GLU A 42 6.45 -7.00 -17.51
C GLU A 42 6.29 -7.04 -15.98
N ALA A 43 6.97 -6.16 -15.25
CA ALA A 43 6.81 -6.05 -13.80
C ALA A 43 5.34 -5.76 -13.40
N VAL A 44 4.66 -4.85 -14.12
CA VAL A 44 3.24 -4.54 -13.86
C VAL A 44 2.32 -5.72 -14.25
N ARG A 45 2.62 -6.42 -15.35
CA ARG A 45 1.83 -7.57 -15.82
C ARG A 45 1.93 -8.78 -14.91
N THR A 46 3.11 -8.99 -14.32
CA THR A 46 3.41 -10.13 -13.45
C THR A 46 3.16 -9.86 -11.97
N ALA A 47 2.85 -8.62 -11.60
CA ALA A 47 2.54 -8.25 -10.22
C ALA A 47 1.39 -9.10 -9.66
N ALA A 48 1.65 -9.77 -8.53
CA ALA A 48 0.64 -10.55 -7.83
C ALA A 48 -0.53 -9.66 -7.38
N ALA A 49 -1.76 -10.11 -7.61
CA ALA A 49 -2.96 -9.40 -7.18
C ALA A 49 -3.28 -9.64 -5.69
N LEU A 50 -2.81 -10.75 -5.15
CA LEU A 50 -3.00 -11.21 -3.78
C LEU A 50 -1.80 -12.07 -3.38
N ILE A 51 -1.30 -11.87 -2.16
CA ILE A 51 -0.19 -12.65 -1.59
C ILE A 51 -0.60 -13.13 -0.19
N PRO A 52 -0.81 -14.45 0.03
CA PRO A 52 -1.01 -15.00 1.36
C PRO A 52 0.34 -15.15 2.09
N GLU A 53 0.38 -14.84 3.38
CA GLU A 53 1.57 -14.94 4.23
C GLU A 53 1.14 -15.31 5.66
N ASP A 54 1.42 -16.53 6.10
CA ASP A 54 1.06 -17.07 7.41
C ASP A 54 -0.38 -16.75 7.85
N ASP A 55 -0.56 -15.74 8.72
CA ASP A 55 -1.82 -15.29 9.30
C ASP A 55 -2.34 -13.98 8.67
N SER A 56 -1.77 -13.58 7.54
CA SER A 56 -2.06 -12.34 6.82
C SER A 56 -2.26 -12.59 5.32
N VAL A 57 -2.95 -11.66 4.67
CA VAL A 57 -3.09 -11.62 3.22
C VAL A 57 -2.91 -10.20 2.72
N PHE A 58 -2.02 -10.00 1.76
CA PHE A 58 -1.73 -8.70 1.16
C PHE A 58 -2.52 -8.52 -0.13
N VAL A 59 -3.30 -7.44 -0.20
CA VAL A 59 -4.12 -7.07 -1.35
C VAL A 59 -4.08 -5.56 -1.58
N HIS A 60 -4.34 -5.10 -2.80
CA HIS A 60 -4.29 -3.65 -3.06
C HIS A 60 -5.40 -2.89 -2.34
N ALA A 61 -6.66 -3.31 -2.48
CA ALA A 61 -7.83 -2.60 -1.96
C ALA A 61 -8.55 -3.32 -0.81
N GLY A 62 -8.83 -4.62 -0.96
CA GLY A 62 -9.57 -5.38 0.05
C GLY A 62 -10.18 -6.67 -0.50
N LEU A 63 -11.03 -7.30 0.30
CA LEU A 63 -11.73 -8.55 -0.01
C LEU A 63 -13.26 -8.40 0.17
N PRO A 64 -14.09 -8.78 -0.81
CA PRO A 64 -15.51 -9.00 -0.61
C PRO A 64 -15.80 -9.95 0.57
N PRO A 65 -16.58 -9.53 1.59
CA PRO A 65 -16.99 -10.40 2.69
C PRO A 65 -17.77 -11.63 2.22
N GLY A 66 -17.56 -12.77 2.87
CA GLY A 66 -18.27 -14.02 2.56
C GLY A 66 -17.84 -14.73 1.27
N VAL A 67 -16.86 -14.19 0.53
CA VAL A 67 -16.26 -14.84 -0.64
C VAL A 67 -14.93 -15.48 -0.23
N ALA A 68 -14.72 -16.75 -0.58
CA ALA A 68 -13.47 -17.44 -0.29
C ALA A 68 -12.27 -16.76 -0.98
N ILE A 69 -11.10 -16.79 -0.35
CA ILE A 69 -9.89 -16.06 -0.80
C ILE A 69 -9.48 -16.50 -2.23
N GLU A 70 -9.62 -17.77 -2.54
CA GLU A 70 -9.34 -18.38 -3.83
C GLU A 70 -10.36 -18.04 -4.92
N MET A 71 -11.52 -17.50 -4.55
CA MET A 71 -12.62 -17.13 -5.46
C MET A 71 -12.67 -15.63 -5.76
N GLN A 72 -11.68 -14.87 -5.31
CA GLN A 72 -11.66 -13.41 -5.43
C GLN A 72 -11.35 -12.96 -6.86
N THR A 73 -12.03 -11.91 -7.33
CA THR A 73 -11.77 -11.36 -8.66
C THR A 73 -10.69 -10.29 -8.61
N THR A 74 -9.86 -10.20 -9.65
CA THR A 74 -8.83 -9.14 -9.74
C THR A 74 -9.42 -7.73 -9.69
N LYS A 75 -10.68 -7.57 -10.13
CA LYS A 75 -11.37 -6.28 -10.05
C LYS A 75 -11.60 -5.87 -8.60
N ASP A 76 -12.13 -6.77 -7.78
CA ASP A 76 -12.46 -6.47 -6.39
C ASP A 76 -11.19 -6.23 -5.58
N LEU A 77 -10.19 -7.10 -5.74
CA LEU A 77 -8.86 -6.97 -5.10
C LEU A 77 -8.21 -5.61 -5.34
N ARG A 78 -8.54 -4.93 -6.45
CA ARG A 78 -7.97 -3.64 -6.85
C ARG A 78 -8.86 -2.43 -6.60
N THR A 79 -10.15 -2.60 -6.34
CA THR A 79 -11.08 -1.45 -6.39
C THR A 79 -12.18 -1.44 -5.33
N ILE A 80 -12.36 -2.51 -4.56
CA ILE A 80 -13.39 -2.57 -3.52
C ILE A 80 -13.20 -1.46 -2.46
N ARG A 81 -14.31 -0.97 -1.91
CA ARG A 81 -14.35 0.03 -0.84
C ARG A 81 -15.39 -0.33 0.22
N GLY A 82 -16.57 0.30 0.20
CA GLY A 82 -17.59 0.25 1.27
C GLY A 82 -17.83 -1.14 1.85
N ASP A 83 -18.22 -2.11 1.01
CA ASP A 83 -18.51 -3.49 1.43
C ASP A 83 -17.39 -4.14 2.25
N PHE A 84 -16.12 -3.81 1.96
CA PHE A 84 -14.97 -4.29 2.72
C PHE A 84 -14.65 -3.40 3.93
N LEU A 85 -14.63 -2.08 3.75
CA LEU A 85 -14.20 -1.12 4.77
C LEU A 85 -15.18 -1.02 5.95
N GLU A 86 -16.46 -1.27 5.70
CA GLU A 86 -17.53 -1.20 6.71
C GLU A 86 -17.81 -2.56 7.38
N SER A 87 -17.12 -3.62 6.94
CA SER A 87 -17.35 -4.99 7.40
C SER A 87 -16.41 -5.39 8.54
N ASP A 88 -16.97 -6.11 9.51
CA ASP A 88 -16.27 -6.82 10.59
C ASP A 88 -16.08 -8.32 10.28
N PHE A 89 -16.34 -8.74 9.03
CA PHE A 89 -16.23 -10.14 8.62
C PHE A 89 -14.86 -10.72 8.93
N ASP A 90 -14.85 -11.89 9.57
CA ASP A 90 -13.65 -12.68 9.83
C ASP A 90 -13.26 -13.43 8.56
N PHE A 91 -12.18 -12.98 7.93
CA PHE A 91 -11.64 -13.60 6.72
C PHE A 91 -10.81 -14.85 7.03
N GLY A 92 -10.43 -15.09 8.28
CA GLY A 92 -9.40 -16.04 8.70
C GLY A 92 -8.04 -15.35 8.90
N PRO A 93 -7.37 -14.84 7.84
CA PRO A 93 -6.18 -14.03 7.97
C PRO A 93 -6.51 -12.54 8.09
N ILE A 94 -5.55 -11.76 8.58
CA ILE A 94 -5.61 -10.30 8.55
C ILE A 94 -5.41 -9.78 7.14
N VAL A 95 -6.36 -8.97 6.67
CA VAL A 95 -6.25 -8.33 5.36
C VAL A 95 -5.39 -7.07 5.46
N VAL A 96 -4.18 -7.10 4.90
CA VAL A 96 -3.31 -5.92 4.80
C VAL A 96 -3.56 -5.24 3.46
N HIS A 97 -3.99 -3.98 3.49
CA HIS A 97 -4.42 -3.28 2.29
C HIS A 97 -4.02 -1.81 2.24
N GLY A 98 -4.14 -1.23 1.04
CA GLY A 98 -4.03 0.20 0.78
C GLY A 98 -5.27 0.71 0.06
N HIS A 99 -5.05 1.46 -1.04
CA HIS A 99 -6.05 2.00 -1.97
C HIS A 99 -6.96 3.10 -1.42
N THR A 100 -7.47 2.92 -0.21
CA THR A 100 -8.28 3.90 0.49
C THR A 100 -7.45 4.56 1.57
N VAL A 101 -7.27 5.86 1.42
CA VAL A 101 -6.55 6.70 2.37
C VAL A 101 -7.16 6.58 3.77
N THR A 102 -6.32 6.33 4.76
CA THR A 102 -6.72 6.30 6.17
C THR A 102 -7.15 7.68 6.64
N THR A 103 -8.22 7.74 7.43
CA THR A 103 -8.76 9.02 7.93
C THR A 103 -7.77 9.67 8.90
N SER A 104 -7.07 8.85 9.69
CA SER A 104 -6.07 9.31 10.66
C SER A 104 -4.73 9.74 10.04
N ARG A 105 -4.48 9.44 8.76
CA ARG A 105 -3.16 9.56 8.10
C ARG A 105 -2.04 8.77 8.80
N ARG A 106 -2.41 7.77 9.60
CA ARG A 106 -1.52 6.79 10.20
C ARG A 106 -1.93 5.39 9.72
N PRO A 107 -1.06 4.37 9.86
CA PRO A 107 -1.49 2.99 9.74
C PRO A 107 -2.65 2.74 10.72
N GLU A 108 -3.73 2.12 10.26
CA GLU A 108 -4.90 1.82 11.09
C GLU A 108 -5.05 0.31 11.24
N ILE A 109 -5.29 -0.15 12.47
CA ILE A 109 -5.42 -1.57 12.82
C ILE A 109 -6.85 -1.82 13.26
N TYR A 110 -7.53 -2.70 12.53
CA TYR A 110 -8.86 -3.21 12.82
C TYR A 110 -8.79 -4.69 13.21
N ASP A 111 -9.89 -5.28 13.66
CA ASP A 111 -9.92 -6.68 14.09
C ASP A 111 -9.63 -7.65 12.92
N ASN A 112 -10.04 -7.29 11.70
CA ASN A 112 -9.93 -8.14 10.51
C ASN A 112 -8.97 -7.59 9.42
N ARG A 113 -8.41 -6.40 9.60
CA ARG A 113 -7.59 -5.74 8.58
C ARG A 113 -6.60 -4.71 9.12
N ILE A 114 -5.56 -4.42 8.33
CA ILE A 114 -4.61 -3.33 8.54
C ILE A 114 -4.60 -2.44 7.30
N ALA A 115 -4.86 -1.15 7.49
CA ALA A 115 -4.82 -0.15 6.42
C ALA A 115 -3.51 0.64 6.45
N LEU A 116 -2.79 0.66 5.31
CA LEU A 116 -1.46 1.27 5.19
C LEU A 116 -1.40 2.52 4.30
N ASP A 117 -2.48 2.87 3.59
CA ASP A 117 -2.47 4.03 2.70
C ASP A 117 -2.61 5.33 3.48
N THR A 118 -1.49 5.93 3.85
CA THR A 118 -1.43 7.17 4.66
C THR A 118 -1.20 8.44 3.84
N VAL A 119 -1.32 8.35 2.51
CA VAL A 119 -0.97 9.38 1.51
C VAL A 119 0.52 9.71 1.51
N ALA A 120 1.25 9.25 0.50
CA ALA A 120 2.60 9.74 0.24
C ALA A 120 2.54 11.17 -0.35
N GLY A 121 2.99 12.20 0.39
CA GLY A 121 3.03 13.58 -0.11
C GLY A 121 2.97 14.65 0.98
N ALA A 122 2.64 15.89 0.60
CA ALA A 122 2.73 17.07 1.49
C ALA A 122 1.89 17.03 2.79
N SER A 123 0.97 16.07 2.92
CA SER A 123 0.10 15.91 4.09
C SER A 123 0.15 14.50 4.72
N GLY A 124 1.12 13.66 4.34
CA GLY A 124 1.27 12.30 4.84
C GLY A 124 2.65 11.70 4.55
N GLY A 125 2.80 10.40 4.72
CA GLY A 125 4.06 9.68 4.49
C GLY A 125 3.85 8.38 3.72
N LEU A 126 4.94 7.75 3.29
CA LEU A 126 4.88 6.38 2.77
C LEU A 126 4.99 5.43 3.97
N SER A 127 3.90 4.73 4.30
CA SER A 127 3.86 3.77 5.40
C SER A 127 4.16 2.34 4.95
N ALA A 128 4.76 1.56 5.84
CA ALA A 128 5.02 0.14 5.63
C ALA A 128 4.77 -0.66 6.93
N LEU A 129 4.35 -1.91 6.77
CA LEU A 129 4.33 -2.92 7.83
C LEU A 129 5.60 -3.76 7.72
N GLY A 130 6.40 -3.80 8.79
CA GLY A 130 7.50 -4.74 8.95
C GLY A 130 7.04 -5.95 9.76
N ILE A 131 7.40 -7.15 9.31
CA ILE A 131 7.15 -8.42 9.98
C ILE A 131 8.49 -9.14 10.10
N THR A 132 8.89 -9.52 11.31
CA THR A 132 10.12 -10.29 11.57
C THR A 132 9.83 -11.79 11.59
N ASP A 133 10.89 -12.61 11.48
CA ASP A 133 10.79 -14.08 11.50
C ASP A 133 10.14 -14.65 12.78
N ASP A 134 10.18 -13.91 13.90
CA ASP A 134 9.51 -14.28 15.15
C ASP A 134 8.05 -13.80 15.24
N GLY A 135 7.51 -13.24 14.14
CA GLY A 135 6.16 -12.72 14.03
C GLY A 135 5.96 -11.32 14.59
N THR A 136 7.02 -10.64 15.05
CA THR A 136 6.89 -9.25 15.57
C THR A 136 6.52 -8.30 14.43
N ARG A 137 5.49 -7.48 14.68
CA ARG A 137 5.00 -6.48 13.73
C ARG A 137 5.31 -5.07 14.19
N PHE A 138 5.77 -4.23 13.26
CA PHE A 138 6.02 -2.80 13.51
C PHE A 138 5.72 -1.98 12.26
N PHE A 139 5.50 -0.68 12.42
CA PHE A 139 5.22 0.20 11.30
C PHE A 139 6.38 1.17 11.07
N LEU A 140 6.67 1.42 9.80
CA LEU A 140 7.61 2.42 9.35
C LEU A 140 6.86 3.51 8.58
N GLN A 141 7.36 4.74 8.64
CA GLN A 141 6.91 5.81 7.76
C GLN A 141 8.11 6.59 7.24
N ALA A 142 8.14 6.76 5.92
CA ALA A 142 9.06 7.66 5.24
C ALA A 142 8.37 9.00 4.98
N SER A 143 9.08 10.09 5.28
CA SER A 143 8.64 11.46 5.01
C SER A 143 9.61 12.17 4.07
N THR A 144 9.24 13.36 3.60
CA THR A 144 10.08 14.16 2.70
C THR A 144 11.48 14.36 3.29
N GLY A 145 12.52 14.17 2.46
CA GLY A 145 13.92 14.23 2.91
C GLY A 145 14.54 12.88 3.29
N ASN A 146 13.93 11.76 2.87
CA ASN A 146 14.42 10.38 3.10
C ASN A 146 14.53 10.00 4.58
N VAL A 147 13.76 10.66 5.46
CA VAL A 147 13.71 10.30 6.87
C VAL A 147 12.73 9.17 7.06
N VAL A 148 13.23 8.02 7.50
CA VAL A 148 12.44 6.84 7.88
C VAL A 148 12.38 6.77 9.41
N SER A 149 11.18 6.61 9.94
CA SER A 149 10.95 6.50 11.39
C SER A 149 9.96 5.39 11.72
N ILE A 150 9.99 4.90 12.95
CA ILE A 150 8.92 4.05 13.47
C ILE A 150 7.64 4.88 13.54
N ALA A 151 6.56 4.34 12.96
CA ALA A 151 5.26 4.97 12.96
C ALA A 151 4.37 4.37 14.06
N GLU A 152 3.66 5.24 14.77
CA GLU A 152 2.65 4.81 15.75
C GLU A 152 1.32 4.55 15.03
N PRO A 153 0.82 3.30 14.99
CA PRO A 153 -0.46 2.99 14.37
C PRO A 153 -1.63 3.56 15.19
N LEU A 154 -2.79 3.72 14.58
CA LEU A 154 -4.06 3.91 15.27
C LEU A 154 -4.73 2.56 15.46
N ASP A 155 -4.81 2.13 16.72
CA ASP A 155 -5.48 0.89 17.10
C ASP A 155 -6.99 1.13 17.24
N LEU A 156 -7.78 0.52 16.35
CA LEU A 156 -9.23 0.64 16.24
C LEU A 156 -9.95 -0.69 16.52
N ARG A 157 -9.21 -1.69 17.02
CA ARG A 157 -9.76 -2.99 17.41
C ARG A 157 -10.78 -2.87 18.53
N SER A 158 -11.85 -3.64 18.43
CA SER A 158 -12.93 -3.66 19.42
C SER A 158 -12.54 -4.46 20.68
N ASP A 159 -11.67 -5.46 20.54
CA ASP A 159 -11.12 -6.26 21.65
C ASP A 159 -9.59 -6.17 21.70
N ARG A 160 -9.06 -5.63 22.81
CA ARG A 160 -7.62 -5.53 23.08
C ARG A 160 -6.95 -6.89 23.28
N ALA A 161 -7.72 -7.97 23.45
CA ALA A 161 -7.22 -9.30 23.78
C ALA A 161 -6.78 -10.15 22.58
N LEU A 162 -7.08 -9.75 21.33
CA LEU A 162 -6.49 -10.37 20.14
C LEU A 162 -5.02 -9.93 20.04
N PHE A 163 -4.15 -10.65 20.74
CA PHE A 163 -2.72 -10.40 20.89
C PHE A 163 -1.98 -10.69 19.57
N TRP A 164 -2.01 -9.76 18.62
CA TRP A 164 -1.27 -9.85 17.33
C TRP A 164 0.25 -9.58 17.46
N GLY A 165 0.89 -9.85 18.61
CA GLY A 165 2.32 -9.61 18.79
C GLY A 165 2.80 -8.15 18.63
N LEU A 166 1.87 -7.17 18.60
CA LEU A 166 2.17 -5.74 18.57
C LEU A 166 2.56 -5.25 19.96
N ASP A 167 3.83 -5.47 20.34
CA ASP A 167 4.40 -4.77 21.48
C ASP A 167 4.99 -3.43 21.00
N SER A 168 4.21 -2.36 21.12
CA SER A 168 4.68 -0.98 20.86
C SER A 168 5.86 -0.56 21.77
N ARG A 169 6.26 -1.38 22.74
CA ARG A 169 7.42 -1.17 23.61
C ARG A 169 8.65 -2.00 23.22
N ARG A 170 8.56 -2.92 22.25
CA ARG A 170 9.73 -3.64 21.72
C ARG A 170 10.21 -2.99 20.44
N ARG A 171 11.29 -2.21 20.56
CA ARG A 171 12.16 -1.97 19.41
C ARG A 171 12.80 -3.31 19.02
N PRO A 172 12.92 -3.65 17.72
CA PRO A 172 13.77 -4.75 17.32
C PRO A 172 15.17 -4.54 17.89
N GLN A 173 15.72 -5.56 18.55
CA GLN A 173 17.12 -5.53 18.96
C GLN A 173 17.97 -5.43 17.70
N GLY A 174 18.65 -4.31 17.48
CA GLY A 174 19.57 -4.13 16.36
C GLY A 174 19.24 -3.03 15.36
N LEU A 175 18.08 -2.34 15.45
CA LEU A 175 17.88 -1.10 14.68
C LEU A 175 18.57 0.06 15.40
N ALA A 176 19.89 0.18 15.19
CA ALA A 176 20.64 1.36 15.59
C ALA A 176 20.09 2.57 14.81
N ALA A 177 19.41 3.47 15.52
CA ALA A 177 19.11 4.81 15.03
C ALA A 177 20.42 5.62 15.00
N SER A 178 21.26 5.38 14.01
CA SER A 178 22.22 6.36 13.51
C SER A 178 22.65 6.02 12.08
N LEU A 179 22.03 6.69 11.12
CA LEU A 179 22.76 7.11 9.94
C LEU A 179 22.92 8.62 10.09
N SER A 180 24.00 9.00 10.77
CA SER A 180 24.54 10.34 10.66
C SER A 180 24.90 10.58 9.20
N ALA A 181 24.49 11.73 8.70
CA ALA A 181 24.82 12.20 7.37
C ALA A 181 26.32 12.09 7.06
N CYS A 182 26.63 11.56 5.89
CA CYS A 182 27.77 11.94 5.05
C CYS A 182 27.25 12.03 3.61
#